data_AF-A0A073IBK6-F1
#
_entry.id   AF-A0A073IBK6-F1
#
_cell.length_a   1.000
_cell.length_b   1.000
_cell.length_c   1.000
_cell.angle_alpha   90.00
_cell.angle_beta   90.00
_cell.angle_gamma   90.00
#
_symmetry.space_group_name_H-M   'P 1'
#
loop_
_entity.id
_entity.type
_entity.pdbx_description
1 polymer ?
#
loop_
_entity_poly.entity_id
_entity_poly.type
_entity_poly.pdbx_seq_one_letter_code
_entity_poly.pdbx_strand_id
1 'polypeptide(L)' 'GVIASLIETCKLNAVDPHAYLAETLTAIVSGHKQSDIDALLPWSYNRLRQKGDGHEHHRNQGHA' A
#
# COMPACT_ATOMS: atom_id res chain seq x y z
N GLY A 1 -0.89 12.36 20.96
CA GLY A 1 -0.84 13.00 19.62
C GLY A 1 -1.29 11.99 18.58
N VAL A 2 -2.07 12.40 17.58
CA VAL A 2 -2.71 11.50 16.60
C VAL A 2 -1.70 10.63 15.85
N ILE A 3 -0.56 11.21 15.45
CA ILE A 3 0.51 10.49 14.74
C ILE A 3 1.15 9.39 15.61
N ALA A 4 1.38 9.65 16.91
CA ALA A 4 1.95 8.65 17.80
C ALA A 4 1.04 7.43 17.96
N SER A 5 -0.28 7.64 18.12
CA SER A 5 -1.26 6.57 18.20
C SER A 5 -1.35 5.74 16.92
N LEU A 6 -1.21 6.38 15.75
CA LEU A 6 -1.15 5.69 14.46
C LEU A 6 0.11 4.83 14.31
N ILE A 7 1.27 5.33 14.73
CA ILE A 7 2.53 4.58 14.71
C ILE A 7 2.42 3.34 15.61
N GLU A 8 1.89 3.49 16.82
CA GLU A 8 1.65 2.37 17.73
C GLU A 8 0.69 1.33 17.11
N THR A 9 -0.38 1.79 16.44
CA THR A 9 -1.31 0.91 15.73
C THR A 9 -0.62 0.13 14.60
N CYS A 10 0.25 0.77 13.81
CA CYS A 10 1.02 0.09 12.76
C CYS A 10 1.91 -1.01 13.35
N LYS A 11 2.60 -0.70 14.46
CA LYS A 11 3.45 -1.68 15.17
C LYS A 11 2.66 -2.90 15.66
N LEU A 12 1.48 -2.68 16.25
CA LEU A 12 0.61 -3.76 16.73
C LEU A 12 0.11 -4.68 15.61
N ASN A 13 0.03 -4.17 14.37
CA ASN A 13 -0.39 -4.92 13.19
C ASN A 13 0.80 -5.45 12.36
N ALA A 14 2.04 -5.37 12.88
CA ALA A 14 3.26 -5.74 12.17
C ALA A 14 3.44 -5.03 10.81
N VAL A 15 2.97 -3.79 10.71
CA VAL A 15 3.08 -2.93 9.54
C VAL A 15 4.20 -1.91 9.75
N ASP A 16 5.01 -1.67 8.73
CA ASP A 16 5.99 -0.60 8.75
C ASP A 16 5.27 0.77 8.74
N PRO A 17 5.43 1.61 9.78
CA PRO A 17 4.69 2.86 9.91
C PRO A 17 5.07 3.88 8.84
N HIS A 18 6.32 3.85 8.37
CA HIS A 18 6.80 4.80 7.36
C HIS A 18 6.18 4.49 5.99
N ALA A 19 6.22 3.22 5.57
CA ALA A 19 5.62 2.75 4.33
C ALA A 19 4.09 2.93 4.34
N TYR A 20 3.42 2.62 5.45
CA TYR A 20 1.98 2.84 5.61
C TYR A 20 1.61 4.30 5.38
N LEU A 21 2.31 5.25 6.01
CA LEU A 21 2.05 6.68 5.84
C LEU A 21 2.33 7.13 4.41
N ALA A 22 3.45 6.70 3.82
CA ALA A 22 3.82 7.05 2.45
C ALA A 22 2.75 6.59 1.44
N GLU A 23 2.30 5.33 1.52
CA GLU A 23 1.29 4.79 0.62
C GLU A 23 -0.09 5.41 0.87
N THR A 24 -0.47 5.62 2.12
CA THR A 24 -1.74 6.27 2.48
C THR A 24 -1.80 7.68 1.92
N LEU A 25 -0.75 8.48 2.12
CA LEU A 25 -0.68 9.84 1.58
C LEU A 25 -0.67 9.82 0.05
N THR A 26 0.07 8.89 -0.57
CA THR A 26 0.10 8.70 -2.03
C THR A 26 -1.29 8.39 -2.59
N ALA A 27 -2.05 7.50 -1.93
CA ALA A 27 -3.40 7.15 -2.35
C ALA A 27 -4.35 8.37 -2.24
N ILE A 28 -4.28 9.13 -1.14
CA ILE A 28 -5.10 10.33 -0.95
C ILE A 28 -4.82 11.36 -2.05
N VAL A 29 -3.55 11.68 -2.31
CA VAL A 29 -3.21 12.66 -3.37
C VAL A 29 -3.53 12.15 -4.77
N SER A 30 -3.59 10.82 -4.96
CA SER A 30 -4.01 10.18 -6.21
C SER A 30 -5.54 10.12 -6.38
N GLY A 31 -6.31 10.70 -5.44
CA GLY A 31 -7.76 10.76 -5.51
C GLY A 31 -8.48 9.52 -5.01
N HIS A 32 -7.88 8.78 -4.05
CA HIS A 32 -8.54 7.65 -3.39
C HIS A 32 -9.90 8.09 -2.84
N LYS A 33 -10.95 7.34 -3.18
CA LYS A 33 -12.32 7.67 -2.78
C LYS A 33 -12.45 7.50 -1.27
N GLN A 34 -13.04 8.50 -0.62
CA GLN A 34 -13.30 8.44 0.82
C GLN A 34 -14.19 7.25 1.22
N SER A 35 -15.07 6.79 0.32
CA SER A 35 -15.90 5.60 0.50
C SER A 35 -15.10 4.30 0.61
N ASP A 36 -13.87 4.28 0.11
CA ASP A 36 -13.00 3.10 0.06
C ASP A 36 -11.89 3.16 1.14
N ILE A 37 -12.09 3.96 2.20
CA ILE A 37 -11.11 4.21 3.26
C ILE A 37 -10.59 2.93 3.93
N ASP A 38 -11.40 1.86 3.96
CA ASP A 38 -11.02 0.56 4.51
C ASP A 38 -9.79 -0.06 3.85
N ALA A 39 -9.55 0.26 2.58
CA ALA A 39 -8.36 -0.18 1.85
C ALA A 39 -7.07 0.48 2.37
N LEU A 40 -7.18 1.64 3.02
CA LEU A 40 -6.05 2.39 3.57
C LEU A 40 -5.78 2.08 5.04
N LEU A 41 -6.55 1.19 5.68
CA LEU A 41 -6.36 0.88 7.09
C LEU A 41 -5.16 -0.06 7.30
N PRO A 42 -4.45 -0.01 8.44
CA PRO A 42 -3.19 -0.75 8.62
C PRO A 42 -3.36 -2.27 8.44
N TRP A 43 -4.48 -2.83 8.85
CA TRP A 43 -4.77 -4.26 8.66
C TRP A 43 -5.02 -4.65 7.20
N SER A 44 -5.34 -3.69 6.32
CA SER A 44 -5.48 -3.90 4.87
C SER A 44 -4.15 -3.80 4.13
N TYR A 45 -3.05 -3.43 4.80
CA TYR A 45 -1.74 -3.20 4.20
C TYR A 45 -1.20 -4.42 3.42
N ASN A 46 -1.41 -5.64 3.93
CA ASN A 46 -1.02 -6.87 3.26
C ASN A 46 -1.81 -7.15 1.95
N ARG A 47 -2.91 -6.44 1.72
CA ARG A 47 -3.73 -6.49 0.50
C ARG A 47 -3.22 -5.52 -0.56
N LEU A 48 -2.69 -4.36 -0.16
CA LEU A 48 -2.13 -3.36 -1.09
C LEU A 48 -0.87 -3.87 -1.78
N ARG A 49 0.01 -4.58 -1.06
CA ARG A 49 1.26 -5.15 -1.59
C ARG A 49 1.06 -6.19 -2.70
N GLN A 50 -0.10 -6.85 -2.78
CA GLN A 50 -0.36 -7.89 -3.78
C GLN A 50 -0.54 -7.33 -5.19
N LYS A 51 -0.64 -6.00 -5.35
CA LYS A 51 -0.94 -5.37 -6.63
C LYS A 51 0.32 -4.94 -7.42
N GLY A 52 1.51 -5.24 -6.92
CA GLY A 52 2.79 -4.80 -7.52
C GLY A 52 3.57 -5.87 -8.31
N ASP A 53 3.38 -7.16 -8.05
CA ASP A 53 4.15 -8.22 -8.74
C ASP A 53 3.42 -8.70 -10.00
N GLY A 54 3.25 -7.79 -10.96
CA GLY A 54 3.03 -8.17 -12.34
C GLY A 54 4.29 -8.87 -12.85
N HIS A 55 4.26 -10.20 -12.87
CA HIS A 55 5.21 -11.03 -13.63
C HIS A 55 5.48 -10.40 -15.00
N GLU A 56 6.69 -9.88 -15.21
CA GLU A 56 7.20 -9.61 -16.55
C GLU A 56 7.50 -10.96 -17.19
N HIS A 57 6.48 -11.52 -17.84
CA HIS A 57 6.61 -12.66 -18.72
C HIS A 57 6.23 -12.21 -20.14
N HIS A 58 7.20 -12.39 -21.03
CA HIS A 58 7.05 -12.57 -22.48
C HIS A 58 6.97 -11.36 -23.41
N ARG A 59 8.11 -11.10 -24.09
CA ARG A 59 8.34 -11.00 -25.57
C ARG A 59 9.58 -10.13 -25.75
N ASN A 60 10.65 -10.50 -26.45
CA ASN A 60 10.77 -10.99 -27.82
C ASN A 60 12.28 -11.27 -28.02
N GLN A 61 12.69 -12.39 -28.60
CA GLN A 61 13.34 -12.37 -29.92
C GLN A 61 13.50 -13.81 -30.43
N GLY A 62 12.61 -14.19 -31.33
CA GLY A 62 12.97 -15.06 -32.44
C GLY A 62 12.79 -14.22 -33.69
N HIS A 63 13.87 -13.94 -34.41
CA HIS A 63 13.83 -13.50 -35.81
C HIS A 63 15.16 -13.88 -36.48
N ALA A 64 14.99 -14.55 -37.63
CA ALA A 64 15.94 -14.97 -38.67
C ALA A 64 16.92 -16.10 -38.31
#